data_AF-A0A8T2NIN0-F1
#
_entry.id   AF-A0A8T2NIN0-F1
#
_cell.length_a   1.000
_cell.length_b   1.000
_cell.length_c   1.000
_cell.angle_alpha   90.00
_cell.angle_beta   90.00
_cell.angle_gamma   90.00
#
_symmetry.space_group_name_H-M   'P 1'
#
loop_
_entity.id
_entity.type
_entity.pdbx_description
1 polymer ?
#
loop_
_entity_poly.entity_id
_entity_poly.type
_entity_poly.pdbx_seq_one_letter_code
_entity_poly.pdbx_strand_id
1 'polypeptide(L)'
;MVPLFQEEDHQQRALIGLMVDKLREHLNRHLPRLGKKKIDVLVVNYVAKLLELVRHMLETVWLKYGLGPHVLSFKQQGSPAEWAVFHMMSRILEATKGLCLPLPPGYHTLLSVLGVRCLPRHTFLQYVDHGLLQLTEPFVSRLMTDLDNSDDNEKLKFGIMKRLPESMEEKLLQLWDHPISSACISRKYVQGLLERHAKRKDSVFLEREKSCFQPEFLPLTCLAKILSHMESKALNPFEEQENVDARFVEETALKQTLILLGFEQK
;
A
#
# COMPACT_ATOMS: atom_id res chain seq x y z
N MET A 1 -27.47 -6.55 -6.26
CA MET A 1 -26.28 -7.35 -6.65
C MET A 1 -25.23 -7.19 -5.58
N VAL A 2 -24.58 -8.28 -5.17
CA VAL A 2 -23.46 -8.19 -4.22
C VAL A 2 -22.25 -7.59 -4.95
N PRO A 3 -21.60 -6.55 -4.41
CA PRO A 3 -20.57 -5.77 -5.12
C PRO A 3 -19.22 -6.50 -5.29
N LEU A 4 -19.16 -7.82 -5.12
CA LEU A 4 -17.95 -8.63 -5.05
C LEU A 4 -17.13 -8.64 -6.35
N PHE A 5 -17.77 -8.54 -7.52
CA PHE A 5 -17.24 -9.16 -8.75
C PHE A 5 -16.53 -8.23 -9.73
N GLN A 6 -16.11 -7.04 -9.32
CA GLN A 6 -15.41 -6.10 -10.22
C GLN A 6 -13.90 -6.00 -9.96
N GLU A 7 -13.38 -6.72 -8.98
CA GLU A 7 -11.99 -6.58 -8.56
C GLU A 7 -11.06 -7.61 -9.20
N GLU A 8 -9.92 -7.13 -9.70
CA GLU A 8 -8.84 -7.96 -10.19
C GLU A 8 -8.06 -8.57 -9.03
N ASP A 9 -8.40 -9.81 -8.64
CA ASP A 9 -7.66 -10.56 -7.64
C ASP A 9 -6.64 -11.51 -8.31
N HIS A 10 -5.41 -11.04 -8.49
CA HIS A 10 -4.34 -11.81 -9.12
C HIS A 10 -4.00 -13.10 -8.36
N GLN A 11 -4.09 -13.08 -7.02
CA GLN A 11 -3.79 -14.25 -6.19
C GLN A 11 -4.86 -15.33 -6.37
N GLN A 12 -6.15 -14.95 -6.33
CA GLN A 12 -7.23 -15.90 -6.59
C GLN A 12 -7.20 -16.41 -8.04
N ARG A 13 -6.91 -15.56 -9.03
CA ARG A 13 -6.74 -16.01 -10.43
C ARG A 13 -5.65 -17.07 -10.56
N ALA A 14 -4.51 -16.90 -9.89
CA ALA A 14 -3.44 -17.89 -9.89
C ALA A 14 -3.86 -19.21 -9.24
N LEU A 15 -4.58 -19.16 -8.10
CA LEU A 15 -5.10 -20.37 -7.42
C LEU A 15 -6.12 -21.11 -8.28
N ILE A 16 -7.03 -20.39 -8.94
CA ILE A 16 -8.00 -20.95 -9.89
C ILE A 16 -7.27 -21.67 -11.03
N GLY A 17 -6.26 -21.02 -11.62
CA GLY A 17 -5.44 -21.62 -12.68
C GLY A 17 -4.74 -22.90 -12.22
N LEU A 18 -4.11 -22.87 -11.04
CA LEU A 18 -3.43 -24.03 -10.46
C LEU A 18 -4.40 -25.20 -10.20
N MET A 19 -5.61 -24.92 -9.70
CA MET A 19 -6.62 -25.95 -9.48
C MET A 19 -7.07 -26.58 -10.81
N VAL A 20 -7.32 -25.77 -11.83
CA VAL A 20 -7.64 -26.23 -13.19
C VAL A 20 -6.53 -27.13 -13.72
N ASP A 21 -5.28 -26.70 -13.62
CA ASP A 21 -4.13 -27.46 -14.12
C ASP A 21 -3.96 -28.80 -13.39
N LYS A 22 -4.06 -28.81 -12.06
CA LYS A 22 -3.92 -30.02 -11.24
C LYS A 22 -5.06 -31.00 -11.45
N LEU A 23 -6.29 -30.52 -11.57
CA LEU A 23 -7.44 -31.37 -11.86
C LEU A 23 -7.35 -31.95 -13.29
N ARG A 24 -6.91 -31.15 -14.26
CA ARG A 24 -6.66 -31.62 -15.63
C ARG A 24 -5.58 -32.70 -15.66
N GLU A 25 -4.47 -32.50 -14.95
CA GLU A 25 -3.37 -33.46 -14.83
C GLU A 25 -3.87 -34.79 -14.22
N HIS A 26 -4.65 -34.71 -13.14
CA HIS A 26 -5.24 -35.87 -12.47
C HIS A 26 -6.20 -36.64 -13.39
N LEU A 27 -7.15 -35.96 -14.03
CA LEU A 27 -8.12 -36.62 -14.91
C LEU A 27 -7.48 -37.22 -16.16
N ASN A 28 -6.45 -36.60 -16.73
CA ASN A 28 -5.72 -37.19 -17.85
C ASN A 28 -4.98 -38.47 -17.46
N ARG A 29 -4.46 -38.56 -16.22
CA ARG A 29 -3.79 -39.77 -15.71
C ARG A 29 -4.78 -40.91 -15.45
N HIS A 30 -5.93 -40.62 -14.87
CA HIS A 30 -6.88 -41.65 -14.41
C HIS A 30 -8.01 -41.96 -15.41
N LEU A 31 -8.33 -41.05 -16.34
CA LEU A 31 -9.43 -41.18 -17.30
C LEU A 31 -8.99 -40.85 -18.75
N PRO A 32 -7.92 -41.47 -19.28
CA PRO A 32 -7.40 -41.14 -20.61
C PRO A 32 -8.41 -41.41 -21.75
N ARG A 33 -9.39 -42.30 -21.52
CA ARG A 33 -10.43 -42.68 -22.49
C ARG A 33 -11.44 -41.57 -22.78
N LEU A 34 -11.54 -40.56 -21.90
CA LEU A 34 -12.53 -39.48 -22.04
C LEU A 34 -12.17 -38.49 -23.16
N GLY A 35 -10.89 -38.44 -23.56
CA GLY A 35 -10.37 -37.51 -24.55
C GLY A 35 -10.07 -36.12 -23.96
N LYS A 36 -8.89 -35.58 -24.34
CA LYS A 36 -8.34 -34.33 -23.76
C LYS A 36 -9.33 -33.15 -23.79
N LYS A 37 -9.99 -32.93 -24.93
CA LYS A 37 -10.97 -31.83 -25.10
C LYS A 37 -12.15 -31.91 -24.12
N LYS A 38 -12.67 -33.12 -23.85
CA LYS A 38 -13.78 -33.28 -22.90
C LYS A 38 -13.32 -33.06 -21.46
N ILE A 39 -12.10 -33.49 -21.14
CA ILE A 39 -11.48 -33.25 -19.83
C ILE A 39 -11.30 -31.75 -19.61
N ASP A 40 -10.75 -31.03 -20.59
CA ASP A 40 -10.54 -29.58 -20.48
C ASP A 40 -11.83 -28.82 -20.19
N VAL A 41 -12.91 -29.12 -20.93
CA VAL A 41 -14.23 -28.51 -20.70
C VAL A 41 -14.78 -28.88 -19.33
N LEU A 42 -14.66 -30.14 -18.91
CA LEU A 42 -15.18 -30.62 -17.63
C LEU A 42 -14.48 -29.95 -16.45
N VAL A 43 -13.15 -29.83 -16.50
CA VAL A 43 -12.35 -29.18 -15.45
C VAL A 43 -12.73 -27.72 -15.28
N VAL A 44 -12.77 -26.98 -16.40
CA VAL A 44 -13.12 -25.54 -16.36
C VAL A 44 -14.55 -25.36 -15.84
N ASN A 45 -15.50 -26.15 -16.32
CA ASN A 45 -16.88 -26.09 -15.85
C ASN A 45 -17.01 -26.44 -14.37
N TYR A 46 -16.28 -27.44 -13.89
CA TYR A 46 -16.29 -27.81 -12.49
C TYR A 46 -15.81 -26.67 -11.59
N VAL A 47 -14.66 -26.07 -11.90
CA VAL A 47 -14.11 -24.95 -11.11
C VAL A 47 -15.03 -23.73 -11.21
N ALA A 48 -15.57 -23.42 -12.39
CA ALA A 48 -16.53 -22.34 -12.55
C ALA A 48 -17.79 -22.56 -11.70
N LYS A 49 -18.33 -23.79 -11.65
CA LYS A 49 -19.50 -24.11 -10.83
C LYS A 49 -19.21 -24.04 -9.33
N LEU A 50 -18.01 -24.41 -8.88
CA LEU A 50 -17.61 -24.23 -7.49
C LEU A 50 -17.61 -22.75 -7.09
N LEU A 51 -16.99 -21.88 -7.89
CA LEU A 51 -16.97 -20.44 -7.63
C LEU A 51 -18.38 -19.84 -7.67
N GLU A 52 -19.21 -20.30 -8.60
CA GLU A 52 -20.60 -19.89 -8.72
C GLU A 52 -21.43 -20.31 -7.49
N LEU A 53 -21.20 -21.50 -6.93
CA LEU A 53 -21.88 -21.95 -5.70
C LEU A 53 -21.52 -21.05 -4.52
N VAL A 54 -20.24 -20.74 -4.32
CA VAL A 54 -19.81 -19.81 -3.24
C VAL A 54 -20.46 -18.44 -3.43
N ARG A 55 -20.50 -17.92 -4.66
CA ARG A 55 -21.21 -16.68 -4.98
C ARG A 55 -22.68 -16.74 -4.57
N HIS A 56 -23.41 -17.78 -4.98
CA HIS A 56 -24.84 -17.91 -4.66
C HIS A 56 -25.10 -18.02 -3.15
N MET A 57 -24.21 -18.70 -2.41
CA MET A 57 -24.27 -18.75 -0.95
C MET A 57 -24.17 -17.34 -0.36
N LEU A 58 -23.21 -16.54 -0.83
CA LEU A 58 -23.04 -15.16 -0.38
C LEU A 58 -24.23 -14.28 -0.73
N GLU A 59 -24.76 -14.39 -1.95
CA GLU A 59 -25.94 -13.64 -2.39
C GLU A 59 -27.17 -13.97 -1.55
N THR A 60 -27.36 -15.25 -1.23
CA THR A 60 -28.47 -15.70 -0.38
C THR A 60 -28.35 -15.13 1.02
N VAL A 61 -27.14 -15.16 1.60
CA VAL A 61 -26.87 -14.55 2.92
C VAL A 61 -27.08 -13.04 2.87
N TRP A 62 -26.58 -12.38 1.82
CA TRP A 62 -26.70 -10.93 1.64
C TRP A 62 -28.16 -10.47 1.53
N LEU A 63 -28.97 -11.21 0.76
CA LEU A 63 -30.41 -10.98 0.62
C LEU A 63 -31.16 -11.24 1.93
N LYS A 64 -30.84 -12.34 2.62
CA LYS A 64 -31.48 -12.70 3.90
C LYS A 64 -31.32 -11.60 4.95
N TYR A 65 -30.16 -10.96 5.00
CA TYR A 65 -29.85 -9.91 5.96
C TYR A 65 -30.12 -8.49 5.44
N GLY A 66 -30.65 -8.34 4.22
CA GLY A 66 -31.06 -7.04 3.66
C GLY A 66 -29.91 -6.03 3.52
N LEU A 67 -28.69 -6.49 3.25
CA LEU A 67 -27.52 -5.62 3.23
C LEU A 67 -27.53 -4.69 2.00
N GLY A 68 -27.48 -3.38 2.27
CA GLY A 68 -27.43 -2.34 1.24
C GLY A 68 -26.00 -2.05 0.74
N PRO A 69 -25.84 -1.16 -0.26
CA PRO A 69 -24.53 -0.74 -0.77
C PRO A 69 -23.71 0.04 0.28
N HIS A 70 -24.35 0.59 1.32
CA HIS A 70 -23.69 1.36 2.38
C HIS A 70 -22.71 0.53 3.22
N VAL A 71 -22.84 -0.80 3.20
CA VAL A 71 -21.92 -1.74 3.86
C VAL A 71 -20.48 -1.60 3.35
N LEU A 72 -20.30 -1.04 2.14
CA LEU A 72 -18.98 -0.80 1.56
C LEU A 72 -18.26 0.45 2.09
N SER A 73 -18.95 1.31 2.84
CA SER A 73 -18.36 2.52 3.42
C SER A 73 -17.71 2.23 4.77
N PHE A 74 -16.60 2.89 5.09
CA PHE A 74 -15.94 2.75 6.40
C PHE A 74 -16.43 3.73 7.48
N LYS A 75 -17.37 4.62 7.14
CA LYS A 75 -17.75 5.76 8.02
C LYS A 75 -18.64 5.38 9.22
N GLN A 76 -19.23 4.20 9.21
CA GLN A 76 -20.21 3.77 10.22
C GLN A 76 -19.79 2.45 10.86
N GLN A 77 -20.15 2.23 12.12
CA GLN A 77 -19.98 0.93 12.77
C GLN A 77 -20.93 -0.12 12.16
N GLY A 78 -20.50 -1.37 12.15
CA GLY A 78 -21.26 -2.45 11.55
C GLY A 78 -22.54 -2.81 12.32
N SER A 79 -23.60 -3.10 11.58
CA SER A 79 -24.87 -3.57 12.15
C SER A 79 -24.81 -5.05 12.56
N PRO A 80 -25.75 -5.54 13.41
CA PRO A 80 -25.83 -6.97 13.73
C PRO A 80 -25.99 -7.87 12.49
N ALA A 81 -26.65 -7.35 11.45
CA ALA A 81 -26.80 -8.00 10.15
C ALA A 81 -25.44 -8.14 9.44
N GLU A 82 -24.63 -7.08 9.41
CA GLU A 82 -23.27 -7.12 8.86
C GLU A 82 -22.37 -8.09 9.64
N TRP A 83 -22.51 -8.14 10.97
CA TRP A 83 -21.78 -9.08 11.80
C TRP A 83 -22.13 -10.55 11.47
N ALA A 84 -23.41 -10.84 11.27
CA ALA A 84 -23.85 -12.17 10.87
C ALA A 84 -23.30 -12.58 9.49
N VAL A 85 -23.26 -11.65 8.52
CA VAL A 85 -22.64 -11.90 7.21
C VAL A 85 -21.12 -12.08 7.33
N PHE A 86 -20.45 -11.25 8.11
CA PHE A 86 -19.01 -11.38 8.40
C PHE A 86 -18.68 -12.75 8.98
N HIS A 87 -19.48 -13.23 9.95
CA HIS A 87 -19.29 -14.54 10.54
C HIS A 87 -19.50 -15.66 9.53
N MET A 88 -20.59 -15.59 8.73
CA MET A 88 -20.86 -16.58 7.69
C MET A 88 -19.75 -16.63 6.63
N MET A 89 -19.25 -15.48 6.19
CA MET A 89 -18.10 -15.41 5.30
C MET A 89 -16.85 -16.02 5.96
N SER A 90 -16.56 -15.68 7.20
CA SER A 90 -15.42 -16.27 7.92
C SER A 90 -15.50 -17.81 8.00
N ARG A 91 -16.70 -18.38 8.20
CA ARG A 91 -16.92 -19.83 8.19
C ARG A 91 -16.69 -20.43 6.79
N ILE A 92 -17.17 -19.77 5.73
CA ILE A 92 -16.93 -20.19 4.34
C ILE A 92 -15.43 -20.18 4.04
N LEU A 93 -14.71 -19.12 4.41
CA LEU A 93 -13.27 -19.00 4.22
C LEU A 93 -12.50 -20.15 4.89
N GLU A 94 -12.87 -20.49 6.13
CA GLU A 94 -12.24 -21.60 6.84
C GLU A 94 -12.51 -22.94 6.16
N ALA A 95 -13.76 -23.18 5.75
CA ALA A 95 -14.13 -24.40 5.03
C ALA A 95 -13.42 -24.51 3.66
N THR A 96 -13.33 -23.41 2.90
CA THR A 96 -12.65 -23.41 1.61
C THR A 96 -11.14 -23.57 1.76
N LYS A 97 -10.53 -22.98 2.79
CA LYS A 97 -9.11 -23.21 3.12
C LYS A 97 -8.86 -24.69 3.47
N GLY A 98 -9.72 -25.30 4.29
CA GLY A 98 -9.60 -26.72 4.66
C GLY A 98 -9.76 -27.68 3.47
N LEU A 99 -10.55 -27.30 2.46
CA LEU A 99 -10.77 -28.07 1.24
C LEU A 99 -9.84 -27.67 0.08
N CYS A 100 -8.94 -26.72 0.29
CA CYS A 100 -8.07 -26.14 -0.75
C CYS A 100 -8.85 -25.62 -1.98
N LEU A 101 -10.05 -25.07 -1.76
CA LEU A 101 -10.91 -24.53 -2.81
C LEU A 101 -10.61 -23.04 -3.07
N PRO A 102 -10.58 -22.61 -4.34
CA PRO A 102 -10.47 -21.20 -4.66
C PRO A 102 -11.74 -20.45 -4.27
N LEU A 103 -11.58 -19.16 -3.95
CA LEU A 103 -12.67 -18.27 -3.65
C LEU A 103 -12.97 -17.38 -4.86
N PRO A 104 -14.21 -16.87 -4.97
CA PRO A 104 -14.52 -15.89 -5.99
C PRO A 104 -13.67 -14.61 -5.82
N PRO A 105 -13.26 -13.94 -6.92
CA PRO A 105 -12.57 -12.66 -6.84
C PRO A 105 -13.35 -11.62 -6.02
N GLY A 106 -12.62 -10.78 -5.27
CA GLY A 106 -13.19 -9.75 -4.39
C GLY A 106 -13.73 -10.25 -3.04
N TYR A 107 -13.72 -11.57 -2.80
CA TYR A 107 -14.14 -12.16 -1.53
C TYR A 107 -13.35 -11.61 -0.34
N HIS A 108 -12.03 -11.60 -0.44
CA HIS A 108 -11.14 -11.12 0.63
C HIS A 108 -11.32 -9.64 0.90
N THR A 109 -11.48 -8.84 -0.16
CA THR A 109 -11.78 -7.41 -0.02
C THR A 109 -13.05 -7.18 0.77
N LEU A 110 -14.15 -7.85 0.41
CA LEU A 110 -15.42 -7.70 1.13
C LEU A 110 -15.31 -8.16 2.58
N LEU A 111 -14.62 -9.29 2.82
CA LEU A 111 -14.42 -9.79 4.17
C LEU A 111 -13.62 -8.81 5.03
N SER A 112 -12.57 -8.19 4.47
CA SER A 112 -11.76 -7.17 5.14
C SER A 112 -12.54 -5.89 5.39
N VAL A 113 -13.39 -5.45 4.45
CA VAL A 113 -14.31 -4.31 4.65
C VAL A 113 -15.26 -4.57 5.82
N LEU A 114 -15.92 -5.73 5.83
CA LEU A 114 -16.79 -6.14 6.92
C LEU A 114 -16.01 -6.28 8.23
N GLY A 115 -14.77 -6.77 8.17
CA GLY A 115 -13.87 -6.89 9.32
C GLY A 115 -13.61 -5.55 10.01
N VAL A 116 -13.30 -4.49 9.25
CA VAL A 116 -13.10 -3.14 9.81
C VAL A 116 -14.37 -2.61 10.49
N ARG A 117 -15.54 -2.90 9.93
CA ARG A 117 -16.83 -2.41 10.45
C ARG A 117 -17.32 -3.21 11.66
N CYS A 118 -17.09 -4.52 11.68
CA CYS A 118 -17.66 -5.45 12.66
C CYS A 118 -16.73 -5.74 13.85
N LEU A 119 -15.42 -5.54 13.70
CA LEU A 119 -14.44 -5.86 14.74
C LEU A 119 -13.86 -4.61 15.39
N PRO A 120 -13.48 -4.69 16.68
CA PRO A 120 -12.58 -3.70 17.27
C PRO A 120 -11.27 -3.63 16.49
N ARG A 121 -10.68 -2.42 16.38
CA ARG A 121 -9.45 -2.18 15.59
C ARG A 121 -8.30 -3.13 15.95
N HIS A 122 -8.09 -3.41 17.23
CA HIS A 122 -7.03 -4.31 17.67
C HIS A 122 -7.27 -5.75 17.21
N THR A 123 -8.51 -6.24 17.30
CA THR A 123 -8.90 -7.59 16.84
C THR A 123 -8.78 -7.69 15.33
N PHE A 124 -9.17 -6.64 14.60
CA PHE A 124 -8.99 -6.57 13.15
C PHE A 124 -7.51 -6.71 12.77
N LEU A 125 -6.62 -5.94 13.40
CA LEU A 125 -5.18 -6.02 13.14
C LEU A 125 -4.61 -7.39 13.50
N GLN A 126 -5.06 -8.00 14.60
CA GLN A 126 -4.69 -9.37 14.95
C GLN A 126 -5.12 -10.36 13.86
N TYR A 127 -6.32 -10.23 13.30
CA TYR A 127 -6.80 -11.11 12.23
C TYR A 127 -5.99 -10.95 10.95
N VAL A 128 -5.50 -9.74 10.68
CA VAL A 128 -4.54 -9.48 9.59
C VAL A 128 -3.19 -10.15 9.89
N ASP A 129 -2.66 -9.98 11.11
CA ASP A 129 -1.37 -10.58 11.52
C ASP A 129 -1.37 -12.11 11.41
N HIS A 130 -2.50 -12.76 11.74
CA HIS A 130 -2.65 -14.20 11.66
C HIS A 130 -3.03 -14.70 10.24
N GLY A 131 -3.15 -13.81 9.24
CA GLY A 131 -3.51 -14.17 7.87
C GLY A 131 -4.95 -14.67 7.68
N LEU A 132 -5.84 -14.36 8.63
CA LEU A 132 -7.28 -14.60 8.48
C LEU A 132 -7.88 -13.58 7.52
N LEU A 133 -7.56 -12.30 7.71
CA LEU A 133 -7.95 -11.21 6.83
C LEU A 133 -6.80 -10.83 5.91
N GLN A 134 -7.03 -10.89 4.61
CA GLN A 134 -6.03 -10.52 3.61
C GLN A 134 -6.23 -9.06 3.19
N LEU A 135 -5.14 -8.29 3.22
CA LEU A 135 -5.12 -6.91 2.75
C LEU A 135 -4.92 -6.91 1.23
N THR A 136 -6.01 -6.68 0.50
CA THR A 136 -5.98 -6.56 -0.96
C THR A 136 -5.74 -5.11 -1.38
N GLU A 137 -5.10 -4.90 -2.54
CA GLU A 137 -4.91 -3.56 -3.11
C GLU A 137 -6.22 -2.72 -3.19
N PRO A 138 -7.35 -3.25 -3.70
CA PRO A 138 -8.60 -2.49 -3.73
C PRO A 138 -9.15 -2.16 -2.33
N PHE A 139 -8.99 -3.05 -1.35
CA PHE A 139 -9.35 -2.77 0.04
C PHE A 139 -8.57 -1.57 0.58
N VAL A 140 -7.24 -1.60 0.46
CA VAL A 140 -6.41 -0.54 1.04
C VAL A 140 -6.60 0.79 0.31
N SER A 141 -6.76 0.74 -1.02
CA SER A 141 -7.05 1.94 -1.81
C SER A 141 -8.35 2.61 -1.35
N ARG A 142 -9.42 1.83 -1.18
CA ARG A 142 -10.69 2.34 -0.65
C ARG A 142 -10.57 2.85 0.78
N LEU A 143 -9.81 2.14 1.63
CA LEU A 143 -9.58 2.55 3.01
C LEU A 143 -8.90 3.93 3.08
N MET A 144 -7.91 4.17 2.23
CA MET A 144 -7.18 5.45 2.20
C MET A 144 -8.05 6.60 1.73
N THR A 145 -8.98 6.37 0.79
CA THR A 145 -9.88 7.40 0.24
C THR A 145 -11.10 7.69 1.12
N ASP A 146 -11.68 6.66 1.73
CA ASP A 146 -12.99 6.77 2.39
C ASP A 146 -12.89 7.24 3.85
N LEU A 147 -11.78 6.91 4.52
CA LEU A 147 -11.52 7.34 5.89
C LEU A 147 -10.83 8.71 5.93
N ASP A 148 -11.29 9.54 6.84
CA ASP A 148 -10.64 10.81 7.21
C ASP A 148 -9.32 10.57 7.97
N ASN A 149 -8.57 11.66 8.14
CA ASN A 149 -7.31 11.70 8.87
C ASN A 149 -7.51 12.13 10.34
N SER A 150 -8.59 11.67 11.00
CA SER A 150 -8.69 11.80 12.45
C SER A 150 -7.66 10.91 13.14
N ASP A 151 -7.14 11.31 14.30
CA ASP A 151 -6.09 10.59 15.07
C ASP A 151 -6.33 9.08 15.16
N ASP A 152 -7.59 8.71 15.31
CA ASP A 152 -8.06 7.36 15.50
C ASP A 152 -8.04 6.53 14.20
N ASN A 153 -8.37 7.15 13.07
CA ASN A 153 -8.32 6.53 11.75
C ASN A 153 -6.89 6.55 11.19
N GLU A 154 -6.08 7.56 11.52
CA GLU A 154 -4.65 7.57 11.23
C GLU A 154 -3.94 6.39 11.89
N LYS A 155 -4.20 6.12 13.18
CA LYS A 155 -3.64 4.94 13.88
C LYS A 155 -3.96 3.63 13.15
N LEU A 156 -5.19 3.50 12.61
CA LEU A 156 -5.59 2.32 11.83
C LEU A 156 -4.86 2.27 10.48
N LYS A 157 -4.81 3.39 9.74
CA LYS A 157 -4.09 3.50 8.46
C LYS A 157 -2.61 3.14 8.62
N PHE A 158 -1.94 3.70 9.63
CA PHE A 158 -0.55 3.35 9.97
C PHE A 158 -0.41 1.89 10.37
N GLY A 159 -1.35 1.36 11.17
CA GLY A 159 -1.35 -0.04 11.59
C GLY A 159 -1.41 -0.99 10.40
N ILE A 160 -2.21 -0.66 9.39
CA ILE A 160 -2.33 -1.43 8.16
C ILE A 160 -1.09 -1.26 7.29
N MET A 161 -0.59 -0.03 7.10
CA MET A 161 0.63 0.22 6.33
C MET A 161 1.82 -0.61 6.79
N LYS A 162 2.05 -0.70 8.10
CA LYS A 162 3.15 -1.51 8.68
C LYS A 162 3.09 -3.01 8.34
N ARG A 163 1.96 -3.50 7.83
CA ARG A 163 1.69 -4.92 7.54
C ARG A 163 1.60 -5.19 6.04
N LEU A 164 1.83 -4.18 5.20
CA LEU A 164 1.74 -4.32 3.75
C LEU A 164 3.08 -4.70 3.13
N PRO A 165 3.06 -5.39 1.97
CA PRO A 165 4.27 -5.55 1.15
C PRO A 165 4.77 -4.21 0.62
N GLU A 166 6.08 -4.03 0.52
CA GLU A 166 6.75 -2.80 0.05
C GLU A 166 6.19 -2.29 -1.29
N SER A 167 5.87 -3.19 -2.22
CA SER A 167 5.33 -2.85 -3.54
C SER A 167 3.95 -2.17 -3.50
N MET A 168 3.15 -2.44 -2.47
CA MET A 168 1.84 -1.83 -2.27
C MET A 168 1.97 -0.49 -1.53
N GLU A 169 2.92 -0.38 -0.60
CA GLU A 169 3.16 0.85 0.16
C GLU A 169 3.46 2.04 -0.75
N GLU A 170 4.22 1.85 -1.83
CA GLU A 170 4.58 2.95 -2.74
C GLU A 170 3.37 3.58 -3.42
N LYS A 171 2.44 2.74 -3.90
CA LYS A 171 1.18 3.20 -4.51
C LYS A 171 0.31 3.94 -3.49
N LEU A 172 0.31 3.46 -2.25
CA LEU A 172 -0.51 4.02 -1.18
C LEU A 172 0.01 5.36 -0.67
N LEU A 173 1.33 5.54 -0.61
CA LEU A 173 1.93 6.83 -0.28
C LEU A 173 1.52 7.91 -1.29
N GLN A 174 1.26 7.56 -2.55
CA GLN A 174 0.76 8.52 -3.54
C GLN A 174 -0.75 8.81 -3.38
N LEU A 175 -1.52 7.85 -2.87
CA LEU A 175 -2.97 7.99 -2.68
C LEU A 175 -3.34 8.67 -1.36
N TRP A 176 -2.49 8.59 -0.35
CA TRP A 176 -2.77 9.14 0.96
C TRP A 176 -2.26 10.57 1.11
N ASP A 177 -3.20 11.51 1.09
CA ASP A 177 -2.94 12.93 1.33
C ASP A 177 -2.64 13.20 2.82
N HIS A 178 -1.39 12.96 3.21
CA HIS A 178 -0.89 13.15 4.56
C HIS A 178 0.57 13.67 4.51
N PRO A 179 0.99 14.57 5.43
CA PRO A 179 2.34 15.15 5.42
C PRO A 179 3.46 14.10 5.48
N ILE A 180 3.23 12.96 6.14
CA ILE A 180 4.20 11.85 6.16
C ILE A 180 4.37 11.22 4.77
N SER A 181 3.31 11.11 3.98
CA SER A 181 3.39 10.63 2.60
C SER A 181 4.25 11.55 1.74
N SER A 182 4.00 12.87 1.83
CA SER A 182 4.79 13.89 1.14
C SER A 182 6.27 13.83 1.56
N ALA A 183 6.55 13.78 2.86
CA ALA A 183 7.91 13.68 3.37
C ALA A 183 8.63 12.40 2.89
N CYS A 184 7.94 11.24 2.87
CA CYS A 184 8.48 10.00 2.34
C CYS A 184 8.78 10.07 0.84
N ILE A 185 7.87 10.64 0.05
CA ILE A 185 8.06 10.82 -1.40
C ILE A 185 9.25 11.75 -1.67
N SER A 186 9.34 12.88 -0.96
CA SER A 186 10.47 13.82 -1.10
C SER A 186 11.80 13.16 -0.74
N ARG A 187 11.86 12.36 0.34
CA ARG A 187 13.07 11.63 0.72
C ARG A 187 13.47 10.59 -0.34
N LYS A 188 12.53 9.80 -0.84
CA LYS A 188 12.79 8.83 -1.92
C LYS A 188 13.27 9.52 -3.20
N TYR A 189 12.69 10.67 -3.54
CA TYR A 189 13.12 11.46 -4.69
C TYR A 189 14.56 11.97 -4.53
N VAL A 190 14.88 12.58 -3.39
CA VAL A 190 16.24 13.05 -3.08
C VAL A 190 17.23 11.89 -3.06
N GLN A 191 16.87 10.75 -2.46
CA GLN A 191 17.70 9.54 -2.48
C GLN A 191 18.00 9.09 -3.91
N GLY A 192 16.98 9.02 -4.78
CA GLY A 192 17.15 8.66 -6.19
C GLY A 192 18.03 9.66 -6.97
N LEU A 193 17.94 10.96 -6.68
CA LEU A 193 18.84 11.96 -7.24
C LEU A 193 20.27 11.74 -6.78
N LEU A 194 20.49 11.52 -5.48
CA LEU A 194 21.81 11.29 -4.91
C LEU A 194 22.45 10.02 -5.48
N GLU A 195 21.69 8.93 -5.62
CA GLU A 195 22.18 7.68 -6.23
C GLU A 195 22.54 7.85 -7.71
N ARG A 196 21.73 8.60 -8.47
CA ARG A 196 22.06 8.94 -9.87
C ARG A 196 23.32 9.79 -9.96
N HIS A 197 23.50 10.74 -9.04
CA HIS A 197 24.70 11.56 -8.97
C HIS A 197 25.93 10.75 -8.53
N ALA A 198 25.79 9.76 -7.64
CA ALA A 198 26.87 8.85 -7.26
C ALA A 198 27.30 7.99 -8.46
N LYS A 199 26.34 7.36 -9.16
CA LYS A 199 26.61 6.57 -10.37
C LYS A 199 27.24 7.40 -11.50
N ARG A 200 26.87 8.68 -11.64
CA ARG A 200 27.48 9.61 -12.60
C ARG A 200 28.86 10.09 -12.18
N LYS A 201 29.17 10.07 -10.88
CA LYS A 201 30.51 10.36 -10.35
C LYS A 201 31.44 9.17 -10.54
N ASP A 202 30.99 7.92 -10.40
CA ASP A 202 31.84 6.75 -10.67
C ASP A 202 32.37 6.68 -12.12
N SER A 203 31.64 7.26 -13.08
CA SER A 203 32.13 7.44 -14.46
C SER A 203 33.08 8.62 -14.68
N VAL A 204 33.17 9.56 -13.75
CA VAL A 204 34.00 10.79 -13.83
C VAL A 204 35.19 10.74 -12.86
N PHE A 205 35.15 9.87 -11.84
CA PHE A 205 36.17 9.73 -10.81
C PHE A 205 37.48 9.10 -11.30
N LEU A 206 37.51 8.48 -12.49
CA LEU A 206 38.74 7.95 -13.07
C LEU A 206 39.73 9.04 -13.55
N GLU A 207 39.31 10.32 -13.62
CA GLU A 207 40.16 11.40 -14.17
C GLU A 207 40.58 12.50 -13.20
N ARG A 208 40.12 12.53 -11.95
CA ARG A 208 40.42 13.67 -11.07
C ARG A 208 40.81 13.29 -9.64
N GLU A 209 41.69 12.31 -9.50
CA GLU A 209 42.56 12.24 -8.33
C GLU A 209 43.80 13.10 -8.56
N LYS A 210 43.75 14.36 -8.11
CA LYS A 210 44.90 15.13 -7.59
C LYS A 210 44.45 16.56 -7.28
N SER A 211 44.18 16.84 -6.01
CA SER A 211 44.97 17.78 -5.21
C SER A 211 44.23 18.21 -3.93
N CYS A 212 44.96 18.01 -2.83
CA CYS A 212 45.04 18.73 -1.56
C CYS A 212 43.79 19.19 -0.78
N PHE A 213 43.92 18.99 0.54
CA PHE A 213 43.15 19.46 1.69
C PHE A 213 42.13 18.46 2.28
N GLN A 214 42.64 17.69 3.25
CA GLN A 214 41.90 16.89 4.23
C GLN A 214 41.69 17.73 5.49
N PRO A 215 40.44 17.92 5.95
CA PRO A 215 40.16 18.05 7.37
C PRO A 215 39.16 16.98 7.88
N GLU A 216 39.32 16.66 9.16
CA GLU A 216 39.08 15.41 9.89
C GLU A 216 37.62 15.01 10.23
N PHE A 217 36.59 15.50 9.53
CA PHE A 217 35.22 14.98 9.75
C PHE A 217 34.42 14.82 8.44
N LEU A 218 34.52 13.61 7.88
CA LEU A 218 33.97 13.21 6.57
C LEU A 218 32.51 13.66 6.27
N PRO A 219 31.55 13.58 7.22
CA PRO A 219 30.17 13.99 6.94
C PRO A 219 30.01 15.50 6.70
N LEU A 220 30.73 16.32 7.49
CA LEU A 220 30.68 17.78 7.39
C LEU A 220 31.45 18.30 6.18
N THR A 221 32.54 17.64 5.80
CA THR A 221 33.31 18.00 4.59
C THR A 221 32.50 17.71 3.32
N CYS A 222 31.71 16.64 3.31
CA CYS A 222 30.82 16.31 2.20
C CYS A 222 29.67 17.33 2.10
N LEU A 223 29.04 17.65 3.24
CA LEU A 223 27.99 18.66 3.31
C LEU A 223 28.50 20.04 2.90
N ALA A 224 29.64 20.49 3.42
CA ALA A 224 30.26 21.77 3.09
C ALA A 224 30.66 21.87 1.61
N LYS A 225 31.21 20.79 1.03
CA LYS A 225 31.52 20.75 -0.42
C LYS A 225 30.27 20.75 -1.29
N ILE A 226 29.19 20.09 -0.86
CA ILE A 226 27.91 20.12 -1.58
C ILE A 226 27.30 21.52 -1.50
N LEU A 227 27.29 22.14 -0.31
CA LEU A 227 26.76 23.49 -0.10
C LEU A 227 27.57 24.54 -0.88
N SER A 228 28.90 24.51 -0.82
CA SER A 228 29.78 25.38 -1.62
C SER A 228 29.56 25.19 -3.14
N HIS A 229 29.34 23.95 -3.58
CA HIS A 229 29.05 23.67 -4.99
C HIS A 229 27.66 24.16 -5.42
N MET A 230 26.67 24.08 -4.53
CA MET A 230 25.33 24.62 -4.75
C MET A 230 25.33 26.15 -4.75
N GLU A 231 26.06 26.79 -3.84
CA GLU A 231 26.25 28.23 -3.77
C GLU A 231 26.91 28.78 -5.04
N SER A 232 27.94 28.10 -5.56
CA SER A 232 28.60 28.49 -6.83
C SER A 232 27.72 28.37 -8.08
N LYS A 233 26.61 27.63 -7.99
CA LYS A 233 25.65 27.41 -9.09
C LYS A 233 24.32 28.14 -8.90
N ALA A 234 24.07 28.67 -7.72
CA ALA A 234 22.92 29.51 -7.45
C ALA A 234 23.23 30.93 -7.98
N LEU A 235 22.87 31.18 -9.24
CA LEU A 235 22.60 32.56 -9.62
C LEU A 235 21.43 33.04 -8.76
N ASN A 236 21.67 34.13 -8.03
CA ASN A 236 20.77 34.69 -7.04
C ASN A 236 19.40 34.98 -7.69
N PRO A 237 18.32 34.24 -7.38
CA PRO A 237 17.04 34.41 -8.06
C PRO A 237 16.27 35.68 -7.64
N PHE A 238 16.87 36.54 -6.82
CA PHE A 238 16.23 37.70 -6.20
C PHE A 238 16.81 39.05 -6.66
N GLU A 239 17.52 39.10 -7.79
CA GLU A 239 17.95 40.37 -8.39
C GLU A 239 16.85 41.11 -9.16
N GLU A 240 15.64 40.54 -9.28
CA GLU A 240 14.47 41.26 -9.80
C GLU A 240 13.47 41.58 -8.68
N GLN A 241 13.05 42.85 -8.69
CA GLN A 241 12.38 43.59 -7.63
C GLN A 241 11.02 43.04 -7.14
N GLU A 242 10.75 43.39 -5.86
CA GLU A 242 9.49 43.34 -5.09
C GLU A 242 9.14 41.99 -4.43
N ASN A 243 9.10 41.81 -3.10
CA ASN A 243 8.54 42.68 -2.06
C ASN A 243 9.14 42.47 -0.64
N VAL A 244 10.31 41.84 -0.52
CA VAL A 244 10.98 41.69 0.79
C VAL A 244 12.47 41.91 0.60
N ASP A 245 13.03 42.89 1.31
CA ASP A 245 14.47 43.17 1.27
C ASP A 245 15.23 41.97 1.84
N ALA A 246 15.77 41.15 0.95
CA ALA A 246 16.44 39.91 1.28
C ALA A 246 17.64 40.15 2.22
N ARG A 247 18.31 41.31 2.11
CA ARG A 247 19.41 41.68 3.02
C ARG A 247 18.93 41.93 4.43
N PHE A 248 17.76 42.55 4.58
CA PHE A 248 17.16 42.79 5.89
C PHE A 248 16.75 41.49 6.59
N VAL A 249 16.20 40.53 5.83
CA VAL A 249 15.82 39.21 6.36
C VAL A 249 17.07 38.42 6.77
N GLU A 250 18.11 38.48 5.95
CA GLU A 250 19.39 37.83 6.22
C GLU A 250 20.07 38.39 7.47
N GLU A 251 20.17 39.72 7.61
CA GLU A 251 20.71 40.36 8.81
C GLU A 251 19.89 40.04 10.07
N THR A 252 18.56 40.00 9.95
CA THR A 252 17.67 39.69 11.08
C THR A 252 17.80 38.23 11.51
N ALA A 253 17.91 37.30 10.55
CA ALA A 253 18.14 35.89 10.83
C ALA A 253 19.52 35.65 11.45
N LEU A 254 20.56 36.35 10.98
CA LEU A 254 21.90 36.28 11.54
C LEU A 254 21.93 36.77 13.00
N LYS A 255 21.31 37.93 13.29
CA LYS A 255 21.22 38.47 14.65
C LYS A 255 20.45 37.56 15.60
N GLN A 256 19.30 37.03 15.19
CA GLN A 256 18.54 36.04 15.97
C GLN A 256 19.38 34.81 16.32
N THR A 257 20.15 34.33 15.35
CA THR A 257 21.01 33.16 15.51
C THR A 257 22.18 33.45 16.46
N LEU A 258 22.80 34.62 16.36
CA LEU A 258 23.87 35.05 17.26
C LEU A 258 23.38 35.24 18.71
N ILE A 259 22.16 35.74 18.89
CA ILE A 259 21.51 35.86 20.21
C ILE A 259 21.19 34.48 20.80
N LEU A 260 20.66 33.55 20.00
CA LEU A 260 20.38 32.16 20.43
C LEU A 260 21.64 31.38 20.80
N LEU A 261 22.74 31.67 20.10
CA LEU A 261 24.05 31.06 20.36
C LEU A 261 24.86 31.80 21.45
N GLY A 262 24.31 32.88 22.02
CA GLY A 262 24.89 33.60 23.16
C GLY A 262 26.08 34.51 22.82
N PHE A 263 26.30 34.81 21.53
CA PHE A 263 27.40 35.66 21.07
C PHE A 263 27.06 37.16 21.12
N GLU A 264 25.78 37.53 21.27
CA GLU A 264 25.32 38.90 21.58
C GLU A 264 24.19 38.88 22.62
N GLN A 265 24.19 39.83 23.56
CA GLN A 265 23.10 40.01 24.53
C GLN A 265 21.96 40.83 23.92
N LYS A 266 20.72 40.43 24.24
CA LYS A 266 19.45 40.97 23.74
C LYS A 266 19.36 42.50 23.71
#